data_AF-A0AAJ5V1U9-F1
#
_entry.id   AF-A0AAJ5V1U9-F1
#
_cell.length_a   1.000
_cell.length_b   1.000
_cell.length_c   1.000
_cell.angle_alpha   90.00
_cell.angle_beta   90.00
_cell.angle_gamma   90.00
#
_symmetry.space_group_name_H-M   'P 1'
#
loop_
_entity.id
_entity.type
_entity.pdbx_description
1 polymer ?
#
loop_
_entity_poly.entity_id
_entity_poly.type
_entity_poly.pdbx_seq_one_letter_code
_entity_poly.pdbx_strand_id
1 'polypeptide(L)'
;MTPTLDTAISSAGVSPITGIKLSVPELFTEPTFQAWLNSSQAMTWHHRQGPVCEGDIADVVIFVDPSLSGEGTDTDMPGWDLVVEKLRAAIGSGPFGGNHFVVVLSNS
;
A
#
# COMPACT_ATOMS: atom_id res chain seq x y z
N MET A 1 19.03 27.63 1.10
CA MET A 1 18.37 28.55 0.17
C MET A 1 17.24 27.75 -0.48
N THR A 2 15.98 28.08 -0.23
CA THR A 2 14.84 27.30 -0.72
C THR A 2 14.66 27.55 -2.22
N PRO A 3 14.54 26.53 -3.07
CA PRO A 3 14.31 26.73 -4.49
C PRO A 3 13.01 27.52 -4.74
N THR A 4 13.00 28.35 -5.78
CA THR A 4 11.78 29.05 -6.20
C THR A 4 10.76 28.03 -6.73
N LEU A 5 9.47 28.37 -6.66
CA LEU A 5 8.38 27.53 -7.18
C LEU A 5 8.63 27.14 -8.64
N ASP A 6 9.04 28.10 -9.47
CA ASP A 6 9.33 27.87 -10.90
C ASP A 6 10.50 26.91 -11.12
N THR A 7 11.52 26.95 -10.26
CA THR A 7 12.65 26.01 -10.32
C THR A 7 12.18 24.60 -9.93
N ALA A 8 11.35 24.48 -8.90
CA ALA A 8 10.82 23.18 -8.46
C ALA A 8 9.95 22.53 -9.54
N ILE A 9 9.05 23.29 -10.17
CA ILE A 9 8.19 22.80 -11.27
C ILE A 9 9.03 22.39 -12.48
N SER A 10 10.01 23.21 -12.88
CA SER A 10 10.86 22.92 -14.05
C SER A 10 11.76 21.70 -13.86
N SER A 11 12.03 21.32 -12.60
CA SER A 11 12.80 20.12 -12.25
C SER A 11 11.96 18.85 -12.13
N ALA A 12 10.63 18.94 -12.28
CA ALA A 12 9.76 17.78 -12.18
C ALA A 12 10.05 16.79 -13.33
N GLY A 13 10.47 15.58 -12.99
CA GLY A 13 10.65 14.48 -13.92
C GLY A 13 9.49 13.49 -13.86
N VAL A 14 9.07 12.98 -15.02
CA VAL A 14 8.17 11.83 -15.07
C VAL A 14 9.00 10.56 -14.88
N SER A 15 8.61 9.72 -13.94
CA SER A 15 9.17 8.37 -13.80
C SER A 15 8.02 7.36 -13.68
N PRO A 16 8.13 6.18 -14.31
CA PRO A 16 7.16 5.12 -14.07
C PRO A 16 7.30 4.64 -12.62
N ILE A 17 6.17 4.55 -11.91
CA ILE A 17 6.10 3.89 -10.62
C ILE A 17 5.49 2.50 -10.83
N THR A 18 6.25 1.47 -10.49
CA THR A 18 5.80 0.08 -10.58
C THR A 18 5.24 -0.37 -9.24
N GLY A 19 4.02 -0.88 -9.24
CA GLY A 19 3.39 -1.48 -8.07
C GLY A 19 3.61 -2.98 -7.97
N ILE A 20 3.66 -3.49 -6.75
CA ILE A 20 3.69 -4.93 -6.43
C ILE A 20 2.29 -5.31 -5.97
N LYS A 21 1.63 -6.22 -6.70
CA LYS A 21 0.30 -6.71 -6.32
C LYS A 21 0.43 -7.95 -5.43
N LEU A 22 -0.17 -7.90 -4.25
CA LEU A 22 -0.23 -9.01 -3.31
C LEU A 22 -1.69 -9.50 -3.19
N SER A 23 -1.91 -10.78 -3.46
CA SER A 23 -3.19 -11.43 -3.16
C SER A 23 -3.22 -11.78 -1.66
N VAL A 24 -4.15 -11.14 -0.94
CA VAL A 24 -4.35 -11.27 0.50
C VAL A 24 -5.84 -11.42 0.87
N PRO A 25 -6.59 -12.35 0.24
CA PRO A 25 -8.03 -12.50 0.48
C PRO A 25 -8.35 -12.74 1.96
N GLU A 26 -7.47 -13.39 2.72
CA GLU A 26 -7.62 -13.57 4.16
C GLU A 26 -7.81 -12.24 4.88
N LEU A 27 -7.08 -11.19 4.48
CA LEU A 27 -7.14 -9.89 5.12
C LEU A 27 -8.50 -9.23 4.89
N PHE A 28 -9.06 -9.38 3.69
CA PHE A 28 -10.37 -8.85 3.35
C PHE A 28 -11.52 -9.58 4.06
N THR A 29 -11.29 -10.78 4.60
CA THR A 29 -12.26 -11.48 5.46
C THR A 29 -12.18 -11.07 6.93
N GLU A 30 -11.11 -10.38 7.35
CA GLU A 30 -10.92 -9.98 8.75
C GLU A 30 -11.83 -8.79 9.13
N PRO A 31 -12.68 -8.92 10.17
CA PRO A 31 -13.60 -7.85 10.55
C PRO A 31 -12.91 -6.54 10.95
N THR A 32 -11.74 -6.63 11.57
CA THR A 32 -10.94 -5.47 11.98
C THR A 32 -10.40 -4.72 10.78
N PHE A 33 -9.90 -5.43 9.77
CA PHE A 33 -9.45 -4.84 8.52
C PHE A 33 -10.61 -4.20 7.76
N GLN A 34 -11.77 -4.87 7.65
CA GLN A 34 -12.94 -4.27 7.00
C GLN A 34 -13.42 -3.01 7.73
N ALA A 35 -13.42 -3.01 9.07
CA ALA A 35 -13.76 -1.83 9.87
C ALA A 35 -12.77 -0.68 9.65
N TRP A 36 -11.48 -0.99 9.59
CA TRP A 36 -10.45 -0.03 9.23
C TRP A 36 -10.67 0.52 7.81
N LEU A 37 -10.88 -0.34 6.81
CA LEU A 37 -11.07 0.07 5.41
C LEU A 37 -12.30 0.96 5.20
N ASN A 38 -13.37 0.70 5.96
CA ASN A 38 -14.59 1.50 5.93
C ASN A 38 -14.45 2.87 6.60
N SER A 39 -13.43 3.08 7.44
CA SER A 39 -13.24 4.31 8.22
C SER A 39 -11.97 5.08 7.89
N SER A 40 -11.02 4.46 7.17
CA SER A 40 -9.73 5.05 6.83
C SER A 40 -9.79 5.95 5.59
N GLN A 41 -8.70 6.70 5.39
CA GLN A 41 -8.44 7.45 4.15
C GLN A 41 -7.63 6.63 3.14
N ALA A 42 -7.55 5.31 3.31
CA ALA A 42 -6.77 4.45 2.44
C ALA A 42 -7.18 4.62 0.98
N MET A 43 -6.19 4.58 0.09
CA MET A 43 -6.43 4.60 -1.35
C MET A 43 -7.00 3.25 -1.77
N THR A 44 -8.32 3.17 -1.98
CA THR A 44 -9.00 1.91 -2.27
C THR A 44 -10.09 2.06 -3.32
N TRP A 45 -10.37 0.96 -4.04
CA TRP A 45 -11.55 0.81 -4.88
C TRP A 45 -12.82 0.41 -4.12
N HIS A 46 -12.72 0.04 -2.84
CA HIS A 46 -13.86 -0.30 -2.00
C HIS A 46 -14.78 0.91 -1.76
N HIS A 47 -16.10 0.69 -1.80
CA HIS A 47 -17.11 1.74 -1.60
C HIS A 47 -17.21 2.25 -0.13
N ARG A 48 -16.36 1.72 0.77
CA ARG A 48 -16.27 2.08 2.21
C ARG A 48 -17.56 1.91 2.99
N GLN A 49 -18.50 1.12 2.47
CA GLN A 49 -19.76 0.80 3.11
C GLN A 49 -19.98 -0.70 3.03
N GLY A 50 -20.24 -1.34 4.17
CA GLY A 50 -20.52 -2.77 4.25
C GLY A 50 -19.28 -3.66 4.10
N PRO A 51 -19.49 -4.98 4.03
CA PRO A 51 -18.40 -5.94 3.88
C PRO A 51 -17.89 -6.00 2.44
N VAL A 52 -16.63 -6.40 2.28
CA VAL A 52 -16.08 -6.79 0.97
C VAL A 52 -16.57 -8.21 0.68
N CYS A 53 -17.34 -8.37 -0.39
CA CYS A 53 -17.92 -9.63 -0.80
C CYS A 53 -17.05 -10.36 -1.83
N GLU A 54 -17.32 -11.66 -2.01
CA GLU A 54 -16.72 -12.45 -3.08
C GLU A 54 -17.06 -11.83 -4.45
N GLY A 55 -16.05 -11.59 -5.28
CA GLY A 55 -16.19 -10.97 -6.60
C GLY A 55 -16.07 -9.45 -6.62
N ASP A 56 -16.02 -8.78 -5.46
CA ASP A 56 -15.77 -7.34 -5.41
C ASP A 56 -14.32 -7.02 -5.83
N ILE A 57 -14.10 -5.85 -6.43
CA ILE A 57 -12.76 -5.30 -6.65
C ILE A 57 -12.51 -4.27 -5.56
N ALA A 58 -11.79 -4.67 -4.52
CA ALA A 58 -11.56 -3.85 -3.33
C ALA A 58 -10.08 -3.46 -3.15
N ASP A 59 -9.30 -3.43 -4.25
CA ASP A 59 -7.85 -3.19 -4.22
C ASP A 59 -7.49 -1.99 -3.32
N VAL A 60 -6.48 -2.16 -2.46
CA VAL A 60 -5.98 -1.12 -1.54
C VAL A 60 -4.52 -0.83 -1.87
N VAL A 61 -4.16 0.43 -2.04
CA VAL A 61 -2.80 0.87 -2.30
C VAL A 61 -2.18 1.43 -1.03
N ILE A 62 -1.02 0.91 -0.66
CA ILE A 62 -0.21 1.37 0.47
C ILE A 62 1.23 1.60 0.01
N PHE A 63 2.00 2.39 0.76
CA PHE A 63 3.44 2.51 0.60
C PHE A 63 4.17 1.80 1.73
N VAL A 64 5.15 0.97 1.36
CA VAL A 64 6.02 0.27 2.32
C VAL A 64 7.45 0.79 2.17
N ASP A 65 8.09 1.10 3.29
CA ASP A 65 9.50 1.54 3.31
C ASP A 65 10.42 0.44 2.75
N PRO A 66 11.42 0.79 1.91
CA PRO A 66 12.26 -0.19 1.24
C PRO A 66 13.17 -0.98 2.19
N SER A 67 13.39 -0.53 3.43
CA SER A 67 14.07 -1.35 4.44
C SER A 67 13.26 -2.61 4.81
N LEU A 68 11.96 -2.60 4.51
CA LEU A 68 10.98 -3.62 4.91
C LEU A 68 10.97 -3.84 6.43
N SER A 69 11.39 -2.87 7.24
CA SER A 69 11.50 -2.99 8.71
C SER A 69 10.16 -2.92 9.45
N GLY A 70 9.08 -2.58 8.75
CA GLY A 70 7.75 -2.39 9.34
C GLY A 70 7.20 -0.97 9.15
N GLU A 71 7.93 -0.06 8.52
CA GLU A 71 7.50 1.33 8.29
C GLU A 71 6.73 1.49 6.97
N GLY A 72 5.79 2.43 6.92
CA GLY A 72 4.97 2.74 5.74
C GLY A 72 3.84 3.74 6.00
N THR A 73 2.94 3.93 5.03
CA THR A 73 1.88 4.95 5.12
C THR A 73 0.71 4.57 6.03
N ASP A 74 0.43 3.27 6.16
CA ASP A 74 -0.77 2.73 6.78
C ASP A 74 -0.39 1.69 7.86
N THR A 75 0.66 1.96 8.63
CA THR A 75 1.20 1.01 9.64
C THR A 75 0.20 0.65 10.75
N ASP A 76 -0.85 1.46 10.93
CA ASP A 76 -1.96 1.21 11.85
C ASP A 76 -3.03 0.25 11.28
N MET A 77 -2.95 -0.08 9.99
CA MET A 77 -3.81 -1.05 9.32
C MET A 77 -3.71 -2.43 10.00
N PRO A 78 -4.84 -3.06 10.38
CA PRO A 78 -4.84 -4.44 10.83
C PRO A 78 -4.21 -5.35 9.77
N GLY A 79 -3.31 -6.25 10.20
CA GLY A 79 -2.61 -7.15 9.27
C GLY A 79 -1.40 -6.54 8.56
N TRP A 80 -0.94 -5.36 8.95
CA TRP A 80 0.27 -4.74 8.41
C TRP A 80 1.50 -5.68 8.40
N ASP A 81 1.78 -6.35 9.52
CA ASP A 81 2.93 -7.26 9.62
C ASP A 81 2.85 -8.42 8.61
N LEU A 82 1.65 -8.95 8.38
CA LEU A 82 1.40 -9.99 7.38
C LEU A 82 1.70 -9.48 5.96
N VAL A 83 1.33 -8.24 5.66
CA VAL A 83 1.63 -7.61 4.37
C VAL A 83 3.13 -7.45 4.19
N VAL A 84 3.85 -6.96 5.20
CA VAL A 84 5.31 -6.82 5.14
C VAL A 84 5.99 -8.19 4.98
N GLU A 85 5.51 -9.23 5.68
CA GLU A 85 5.99 -10.60 5.53
C GLU A 85 5.79 -11.13 4.10
N LYS A 86 4.59 -11.00 3.54
CA LYS A 86 4.28 -11.43 2.17
C LYS A 86 5.07 -10.65 1.12
N LEU A 87 5.25 -9.35 1.34
CA LEU A 87 6.07 -8.53 0.48
C LEU A 87 7.52 -9.05 0.48
N ARG A 88 8.12 -9.27 1.65
CA ARG A 88 9.45 -9.88 1.78
C ARG A 88 9.52 -11.25 1.10
N ALA A 89 8.48 -12.07 1.20
CA ALA A 89 8.44 -13.37 0.51
C ALA A 89 8.38 -13.22 -1.02
N ALA A 90 7.68 -12.21 -1.53
CA ALA A 90 7.49 -11.97 -2.96
C ALA A 90 8.74 -11.37 -3.64
N ILE A 91 9.43 -10.43 -2.98
CA ILE A 91 10.56 -9.69 -3.59
C ILE A 91 11.93 -10.02 -2.99
N GLY A 92 11.96 -10.84 -1.93
CA GLY A 92 13.15 -11.16 -1.16
C GLY A 92 13.37 -10.22 0.03
N SER A 93 14.44 -10.50 0.78
CA SER A 93 14.95 -9.60 1.82
C SER A 93 16.14 -8.83 1.27
N GLY A 94 16.18 -7.53 1.56
CA GLY A 94 17.10 -6.57 0.95
C GLY A 94 18.60 -6.76 1.29
N PRO A 95 19.41 -5.70 1.11
CA PRO A 95 19.00 -4.30 1.24
C PRO A 95 18.35 -3.74 -0.05
N PHE A 96 17.17 -3.16 0.10
CA PHE A 96 16.58 -2.28 -0.91
C PHE A 96 16.76 -0.83 -0.46
N GLY A 97 17.00 0.06 -1.41
CA GLY A 97 17.09 1.50 -1.19
C GLY A 97 16.34 2.24 -2.29
N GLY A 98 16.16 3.55 -2.12
CA GLY A 98 15.43 4.38 -3.08
C GLY A 98 13.99 4.67 -2.63
N ASN A 99 13.06 4.62 -3.57
CA ASN A 99 11.65 4.98 -3.33
C ASN A 99 10.92 3.89 -2.52
N HIS A 100 9.85 4.29 -1.83
CA HIS A 100 8.91 3.38 -1.20
C HIS A 100 8.28 2.43 -2.24
N PHE A 101 8.02 1.19 -1.83
CA PHE A 101 7.27 0.25 -2.64
C PHE A 101 5.80 0.67 -2.69
N VAL A 102 5.24 0.80 -3.89
CA VAL A 102 3.79 0.83 -4.06
C VAL A 102 3.28 -0.61 -3.99
N VAL A 103 2.47 -0.92 -2.98
CA VAL A 103 1.90 -2.25 -2.80
C VAL A 103 0.40 -2.18 -3.00
N VAL A 104 -0.12 -3.03 -3.88
CA VAL A 104 -1.56 -3.17 -4.15
C VAL A 104 -2.04 -4.46 -3.48
N LEU A 105 -2.79 -4.34 -2.40
CA LEU A 105 -3.46 -5.46 -1.74
C LEU A 105 -4.73 -5.80 -2.52
N SER A 106 -4.94 -7.08 -2.81
CA SER A 106 -6.09 -7.57 -3.56
C SER A 106 -6.79 -8.71 -2.84
N ASN A 107 -8.11 -8.77 -2.99
CA ASN A 107 -8.93 -9.89 -2.55
C ASN A 107 -9.07 -10.99 -3.61
N SER A 108 -8.32 -10.89 -4.72
CA SER A 108 -8.29 -11.84 -5.85
C SER A 108 -6.91 -12.41 -6.12
#